data_AF-A0A6B2LD25-F1
#
_entry.id   AF-A0A6B2LD25-F1
#
_cell.length_a   1.000
_cell.length_b   1.000
_cell.length_c   1.000
_cell.angle_alpha   90.00
_cell.angle_beta   90.00
_cell.angle_gamma   90.00
#
_symmetry.space_group_name_H-M   'P 1'
#
loop_
_entity.id
_entity.type
_entity.pdbx_description
1 polymer ?
#
loop_
_entity_poly.entity_id
_entity_poly.type
_entity_poly.pdbx_seq_one_letter_code
_entity_poly.pdbx_strand_id
1 'polypeptide(L)'
;MFTSIFTVEMGLKVFAEGGAKEYWRKEKNRFDCSVTVVSLVTEVIIFAFPDSFTDHTITRTLQMARIARVLRLLLHFPPYQLLASTYISLLPQLFRLASVVFIIDYEFCLMGVAFYGGQINRLNPKLLGTDYLRSGYMMLNFNDVMSGFITLFALKIVNNWFVIMDAFVAISGQISRVYFVAYWLIAVVTTLSVVVATILDRFLVEVEEREKGVKHSNIDPMLLNGIEGIGELIKVRKRNLVSSH
;
A
#
# COMPACT_ATOMS: atom_id res chain seq x y z
N MET A 1 1.93 -3.06 34.21
CA MET A 1 1.24 -4.37 34.35
C MET A 1 1.03 -5.07 33.02
N PHE A 2 0.25 -4.53 32.07
CA PHE A 2 0.02 -5.20 30.77
C PHE A 2 1.30 -5.50 29.99
N THR A 3 2.26 -4.57 29.94
CA THR A 3 3.54 -4.77 29.23
C THR A 3 4.42 -5.82 29.86
N SER A 4 4.42 -5.92 31.19
CA SER A 4 5.13 -6.96 31.93
C SER A 4 4.65 -8.36 31.53
N ILE A 5 3.34 -8.53 31.36
CA ILE A 5 2.73 -9.78 30.90
C ILE A 5 3.19 -10.12 29.47
N PHE A 6 3.21 -9.13 28.57
CA PHE A 6 3.66 -9.34 27.18
C PHE A 6 5.15 -9.63 27.06
N THR A 7 5.98 -9.01 27.90
CA THR A 7 7.42 -9.31 27.95
C THR A 7 7.66 -10.74 28.43
N VAL A 8 6.91 -11.20 29.44
CA VAL A 8 6.97 -12.59 29.91
C VAL A 8 6.46 -13.57 28.84
N GLU A 9 5.33 -13.27 28.20
CA GLU A 9 4.81 -14.05 27.07
C GLU A 9 5.84 -14.20 25.94
N MET A 10 6.50 -13.10 25.56
CA MET A 10 7.56 -13.11 24.54
C MET A 10 8.75 -13.96 24.98
N GLY A 11 9.20 -13.80 26.23
CA GLY A 11 10.28 -14.60 26.79
C GLY A 11 9.98 -16.09 26.74
N LEU A 12 8.78 -16.49 27.20
CA LEU A 12 8.32 -17.88 27.17
C LEU A 12 8.27 -18.45 25.74
N LYS A 13 7.81 -17.68 24.75
CA LYS A 13 7.82 -18.12 23.34
C LYS A 13 9.24 -18.34 22.81
N VAL A 14 10.19 -17.47 23.16
CA VAL A 14 11.60 -17.61 22.75
C VAL A 14 12.22 -18.85 23.36
N PHE A 15 11.93 -19.15 24.64
CA PHE A 15 12.40 -20.37 25.29
C PHE A 15 11.75 -21.64 24.71
N ALA A 16 10.44 -21.61 24.47
CA ALA A 16 9.68 -22.77 23.98
C ALA A 16 10.02 -23.15 22.53
N GLU A 17 10.36 -22.18 21.67
CA GLU A 17 10.68 -22.44 20.26
C GLU A 17 12.14 -22.84 20.01
N GLY A 18 12.94 -23.10 21.06
CA GLY A 18 14.33 -23.55 20.91
C GLY A 18 15.33 -22.41 20.68
N GLY A 19 14.98 -21.18 21.07
CA GLY A 19 15.87 -20.02 21.11
C GLY A 19 15.53 -18.91 20.11
N ALA A 20 16.24 -17.79 20.23
CA ALA A 20 15.96 -16.56 19.47
C ALA A 20 16.04 -16.73 17.95
N LYS A 21 16.86 -17.68 17.47
CA LYS A 21 17.08 -17.92 16.04
C LYS A 21 15.85 -18.53 15.36
N GLU A 22 15.21 -19.50 15.99
CA GLU A 22 14.01 -20.14 15.46
C GLU A 22 12.77 -19.25 15.64
N TYR A 23 12.71 -18.51 16.75
CA TYR A 23 11.69 -17.50 16.98
C TYR A 23 11.69 -16.40 15.91
N TRP A 24 12.87 -15.93 15.48
CA TRP A 24 12.98 -14.90 14.45
C TRP A 24 12.63 -15.38 13.04
N ARG A 25 12.59 -16.70 12.81
CA ARG A 25 12.24 -17.26 11.50
C ARG A 25 10.76 -17.06 11.16
N LYS A 26 9.87 -17.00 12.16
CA LYS A 26 8.42 -16.84 11.97
C LYS A 26 8.03 -15.36 11.86
N GLU A 27 7.34 -14.98 10.80
CA GLU A 27 6.88 -13.60 10.56
C GLU A 27 5.96 -13.05 11.66
N LYS A 28 5.04 -13.88 12.14
CA LYS A 28 4.12 -13.54 13.22
C LYS A 28 4.87 -13.20 14.52
N ASN A 29 5.96 -13.90 14.80
CA ASN A 29 6.77 -13.71 16.00
C ASN A 29 7.69 -12.48 15.89
N ARG A 30 8.17 -12.15 14.69
CA ARG A 30 8.90 -10.89 14.41
C ARG A 30 8.02 -9.67 14.64
N PHE A 31 6.80 -9.68 14.11
CA PHE A 31 5.83 -8.60 14.35
C PHE A 31 5.51 -8.47 15.84
N ASP A 32 5.21 -9.59 16.51
CA ASP A 32 4.94 -9.63 17.95
C ASP A 32 6.07 -9.03 18.80
N CYS A 33 7.32 -9.42 18.51
CA CYS A 33 8.49 -8.91 19.18
C CYS A 33 8.68 -7.40 18.97
N SER A 34 8.52 -6.92 17.73
CA SER A 34 8.67 -5.48 17.42
C SER A 34 7.69 -4.61 18.20
N VAL A 35 6.42 -5.03 18.27
CA VAL A 35 5.38 -4.31 19.02
C VAL A 35 5.68 -4.33 20.52
N THR A 36 6.15 -5.46 21.06
CA THR A 36 6.51 -5.61 22.47
C THR A 36 7.71 -4.75 22.86
N VAL A 37 8.75 -4.67 22.01
CA VAL A 37 9.93 -3.83 22.24
C VAL A 37 9.57 -2.34 22.18
N VAL A 38 8.85 -1.89 21.14
CA VAL A 38 8.39 -0.50 21.03
C VAL A 38 7.54 -0.10 22.25
N SER A 39 6.70 -1.02 22.71
CA SER A 39 5.86 -0.86 23.88
C SER A 39 6.65 -0.68 25.17
N LEU A 40 7.70 -1.49 25.37
CA LEU A 40 8.62 -1.40 26.50
C LEU A 40 9.40 -0.08 26.48
N VAL A 41 10.00 0.25 25.34
CA VAL A 41 10.79 1.48 25.16
C VAL A 41 9.94 2.71 25.48
N THR A 42 8.71 2.73 24.98
CA THR A 42 7.75 3.81 25.26
C THR A 42 7.50 3.98 26.76
N GLU A 43 7.28 2.89 27.50
CA GLU A 43 7.02 2.96 28.95
C GLU A 43 8.25 3.36 29.76
N VAL A 44 9.42 2.84 29.38
CA VAL A 44 10.70 3.20 30.01
C VAL A 44 10.98 4.69 29.81
N ILE A 45 10.77 5.22 28.60
CA ILE A 45 10.96 6.64 28.30
C ILE A 45 10.02 7.52 29.14
N ILE A 46 8.74 7.17 29.23
CA ILE A 46 7.75 7.92 30.03
C ILE A 46 8.12 7.88 31.53
N PHE A 47 8.62 6.74 32.02
CA PHE A 47 8.99 6.58 33.43
C PHE A 47 10.30 7.28 33.80
N ALA A 48 11.31 7.23 32.91
CA ALA A 48 12.63 7.79 33.16
C ALA A 48 12.66 9.33 33.06
N PHE A 49 11.75 9.93 32.29
CA PHE A 49 11.71 11.36 32.03
C PHE A 49 10.32 11.96 32.30
N PRO A 50 9.79 11.89 33.53
CA PRO A 50 8.44 12.37 33.83
C PRO A 50 8.28 13.88 33.64
N ASP A 51 9.34 14.67 33.91
CA ASP A 51 9.32 16.14 33.87
C ASP A 51 9.93 16.73 32.59
N SER A 52 10.54 15.91 31.72
CA SER A 52 11.19 16.39 30.48
C SER A 52 10.22 16.53 29.29
N PHE A 53 9.00 16.02 29.42
CA PHE A 53 7.96 16.13 28.38
C PHE A 53 7.02 17.31 28.63
N THR A 54 7.56 18.52 28.68
CA THR A 54 6.75 19.76 28.69
C THR A 54 6.00 19.94 27.36
N ASP A 55 6.50 19.34 26.27
CA ASP A 55 5.81 19.30 24.99
C ASP A 55 4.79 18.15 24.96
N HIS A 56 3.51 18.50 25.12
CA HIS A 56 2.38 17.58 25.06
C HIS A 56 2.36 16.73 23.77
N THR A 57 3.04 17.15 22.70
CA THR A 57 3.12 16.44 21.41
C THR A 57 3.85 15.11 21.52
N ILE A 58 4.96 15.05 22.27
CA ILE A 58 5.77 13.83 22.40
C ILE A 58 5.03 12.79 23.24
N THR A 59 4.47 13.20 24.37
CA THR A 59 3.66 12.34 25.23
C THR A 59 2.44 11.78 24.49
N ARG A 60 1.77 12.60 23.67
CA ARG A 60 0.64 12.14 22.83
C ARG A 60 1.08 11.13 21.77
N THR A 61 2.24 11.35 21.15
CA THR A 61 2.79 10.44 20.13
C THR A 61 3.18 9.10 20.74
N LEU A 62 3.79 9.11 21.91
CA LEU A 62 4.11 7.90 22.68
C LEU A 62 2.84 7.15 23.11
N GLN A 63 1.75 7.85 23.44
CA GLN A 63 0.46 7.20 23.71
C GLN A 63 -0.14 6.51 22.49
N MET A 64 0.09 7.02 21.27
CA MET A 64 -0.33 6.34 20.03
C MET A 64 0.33 4.97 19.84
N ALA A 65 1.50 4.71 20.45
CA ALA A 65 2.11 3.38 20.44
C ALA A 65 1.22 2.30 21.11
N ARG A 66 0.27 2.69 21.97
CA ARG A 66 -0.74 1.77 22.52
C ARG A 66 -1.69 1.26 21.44
N ILE A 67 -1.95 2.04 20.39
CA ILE A 67 -2.79 1.62 19.24
C ILE A 67 -2.12 0.44 18.52
N ALA A 68 -0.80 0.41 18.41
CA ALA A 68 -0.09 -0.74 17.84
C ALA A 68 -0.34 -2.03 18.63
N ARG A 69 -0.49 -1.96 19.96
CA ARG A 69 -0.87 -3.11 20.80
C ARG A 69 -2.30 -3.55 20.52
N VAL A 70 -3.24 -2.61 20.43
CA VAL A 70 -4.64 -2.92 20.09
C VAL A 70 -4.74 -3.56 18.70
N LEU A 71 -3.98 -3.04 17.74
CA LEU A 71 -3.86 -3.62 16.41
C LEU A 71 -3.30 -5.04 16.45
N ARG A 72 -2.27 -5.31 17.26
CA ARG A 72 -1.75 -6.66 17.51
C ARG A 72 -2.83 -7.61 18.04
N LEU A 73 -3.64 -7.17 19.02
CA LEU A 73 -4.75 -7.98 19.55
C LEU A 73 -5.78 -8.27 18.45
N LEU A 74 -6.15 -7.26 17.64
CA LEU A 74 -7.09 -7.40 16.54
C LEU A 74 -6.58 -8.41 15.49
N LEU A 75 -5.29 -8.34 15.16
CA LEU A 75 -4.63 -9.29 14.25
C LEU A 75 -4.45 -10.70 14.84
N HIS A 76 -4.79 -10.94 16.10
CA HIS A 76 -4.81 -12.29 16.67
C HIS A 76 -6.13 -13.03 16.42
N PHE A 77 -7.20 -12.29 16.11
CA PHE A 77 -8.50 -12.86 15.80
C PHE A 77 -8.51 -13.48 14.40
N PRO A 78 -9.04 -14.71 14.22
CA PRO A 78 -9.05 -15.43 12.94
C PRO A 78 -9.57 -14.64 11.72
N PRO A 79 -10.71 -13.89 11.79
CA PRO A 79 -11.20 -13.17 10.62
C PRO A 79 -10.25 -12.05 10.16
N TYR A 80 -9.57 -11.37 11.09
CA TYR A 80 -8.64 -10.29 10.75
C TYR A 80 -7.29 -10.82 10.23
N GLN A 81 -6.88 -12.02 10.63
CA GLN A 81 -5.69 -12.67 10.07
C GLN A 81 -5.88 -12.98 8.59
N LEU A 82 -7.07 -13.45 8.21
CA LEU A 82 -7.40 -13.70 6.81
C LEU A 82 -7.38 -12.41 6.00
N LEU A 83 -8.00 -11.33 6.52
CA LEU A 83 -7.97 -10.04 5.86
C LEU A 83 -6.54 -9.50 5.73
N ALA A 84 -5.78 -9.48 6.82
CA ALA A 84 -4.41 -8.96 6.83
C ALA A 84 -3.47 -9.74 5.89
N SER A 85 -3.52 -11.07 5.91
CA SER A 85 -2.72 -11.91 5.00
C SER A 85 -3.10 -11.68 3.53
N THR A 86 -4.39 -11.54 3.25
CA THR A 86 -4.88 -11.18 1.91
C THR A 86 -4.36 -9.81 1.49
N TYR A 87 -4.52 -8.76 2.31
CA TYR A 87 -3.99 -7.43 2.00
C TYR A 87 -2.47 -7.43 1.77
N ILE A 88 -1.71 -8.09 2.64
CA ILE A 88 -0.25 -8.19 2.52
C ILE A 88 0.13 -8.93 1.24
N SER A 89 -0.61 -9.97 0.84
CA SER A 89 -0.37 -10.67 -0.43
C SER A 89 -0.64 -9.80 -1.66
N LEU A 90 -1.52 -8.80 -1.55
CA LEU A 90 -1.85 -7.85 -2.61
C LEU A 90 -0.85 -6.69 -2.70
N LEU A 91 -0.17 -6.35 -1.60
CA LEU A 91 0.78 -5.23 -1.54
C LEU A 91 1.86 -5.28 -2.63
N PRO A 92 2.57 -6.40 -2.89
CA PRO A 92 3.61 -6.45 -3.93
C PRO A 92 3.07 -6.08 -5.31
N GLN A 93 1.83 -6.47 -5.62
CA GLN A 93 1.20 -6.14 -6.89
C GLN A 93 0.85 -4.65 -6.97
N LEU A 94 0.30 -4.09 -5.88
CA LEU A 94 0.04 -2.65 -5.79
C LEU A 94 1.34 -1.83 -5.89
N PHE A 95 2.43 -2.28 -5.24
CA PHE A 95 3.72 -1.61 -5.33
C PHE A 95 4.30 -1.60 -6.74
N ARG A 96 4.18 -2.70 -7.49
CA ARG A 96 4.62 -2.72 -8.91
C ARG A 96 3.92 -1.64 -9.72
N LEU A 97 2.61 -1.51 -9.56
CA LEU A 97 1.80 -0.53 -10.29
C LEU A 97 2.05 0.91 -9.80
N ALA A 98 2.13 1.10 -8.48
CA ALA A 98 2.43 2.39 -7.86
C ALA A 98 3.83 2.90 -8.21
N SER A 99 4.80 2.01 -8.47
CA SER A 99 6.18 2.40 -8.81
C SER A 99 6.25 3.26 -10.07
N VAL A 100 5.43 2.99 -11.08
CA VAL A 100 5.35 3.78 -12.31
C VAL A 100 4.87 5.20 -12.00
N VAL A 101 3.81 5.32 -11.21
CA VAL A 101 3.26 6.62 -10.78
C VAL A 101 4.27 7.39 -9.93
N PHE A 102 5.01 6.68 -9.06
CA PHE A 102 6.03 7.27 -8.20
C PHE A 102 7.20 7.85 -8.99
N ILE A 103 7.66 7.17 -10.05
CA ILE A 103 8.73 7.69 -10.92
C ILE A 103 8.29 9.01 -11.57
N ILE A 104 7.06 9.07 -12.09
CA ILE A 104 6.52 10.30 -12.68
C ILE A 104 6.46 11.41 -11.64
N ASP A 105 5.94 11.13 -10.43
CA ASP A 105 5.90 12.12 -9.35
C ASP A 105 7.31 12.59 -8.96
N TYR A 106 8.30 11.70 -8.96
CA TYR A 106 9.68 12.03 -8.65
C TYR A 106 10.28 13.01 -9.66
N GLU A 107 10.16 12.74 -10.96
CA GLU A 107 10.65 13.64 -12.02
C GLU A 107 9.99 15.02 -11.94
N PHE A 108 8.66 15.05 -11.75
CA PHE A 108 7.95 16.31 -11.55
C PHE A 108 8.36 17.04 -10.27
N CYS A 109 8.65 16.31 -9.20
CA CYS A 109 9.10 16.90 -7.95
C CYS A 109 10.45 17.60 -8.13
N LEU A 110 11.40 16.94 -8.80
CA LEU A 110 12.71 17.52 -9.08
C LEU A 110 12.60 18.79 -9.94
N MET A 111 11.78 18.75 -10.99
CA MET A 111 11.49 19.94 -11.80
C MET A 111 10.84 21.06 -10.97
N GLY A 112 9.87 20.73 -10.11
CA GLY A 112 9.19 21.69 -9.25
C GLY A 112 10.14 22.36 -8.26
N VAL A 113 11.02 21.58 -7.63
CA VAL A 113 12.08 22.11 -6.74
C VAL A 113 13.07 22.97 -7.51
N ALA A 114 13.45 22.59 -8.73
CA ALA A 114 14.35 23.37 -9.57
C ALA A 114 13.74 24.72 -10.01
N PHE A 115 12.45 24.74 -10.35
CA PHE A 115 11.78 25.96 -10.84
C PHE A 115 11.29 26.87 -9.72
N TYR A 116 10.84 26.31 -8.59
CA TYR A 116 10.11 27.04 -7.54
C TYR A 116 10.76 26.94 -6.16
N GLY A 117 11.94 26.33 -6.05
CA GLY A 117 12.67 26.15 -4.80
C GLY A 117 12.89 27.47 -4.06
N GLY A 118 12.43 27.52 -2.80
CA GLY A 118 12.61 28.67 -1.91
C GLY A 118 11.74 29.89 -2.24
N GLN A 119 10.81 29.80 -3.20
CA GLN A 119 10.00 30.95 -3.63
C GLN A 119 8.73 31.14 -2.80
N ILE A 120 8.16 30.05 -2.28
CA ILE A 120 6.97 30.06 -1.42
C ILE A 120 7.43 30.27 0.02
N ASN A 121 7.46 31.53 0.45
CA ASN A 121 7.81 31.94 1.82
C ASN A 121 6.73 32.86 2.39
N ARG A 122 6.46 32.78 3.70
CA ARG A 122 5.46 33.64 4.37
C ARG A 122 5.75 35.14 4.25
N LEU A 123 7.01 35.47 4.02
CA LEU A 123 7.49 36.84 3.87
C LEU A 123 7.38 37.36 2.42
N ASN A 124 6.95 36.53 1.47
CA ASN A 124 6.86 36.95 0.07
C ASN A 124 5.60 37.82 -0.13
N PRO A 125 5.74 39.12 -0.46
CA PRO A 125 4.60 40.03 -0.57
C PRO A 125 3.66 39.65 -1.72
N LYS A 126 4.14 38.92 -2.73
CA LYS A 126 3.31 38.45 -3.86
C LYS A 126 2.25 37.42 -3.46
N LEU A 127 2.38 36.81 -2.27
CA LEU A 127 1.40 35.87 -1.74
C LEU A 127 0.31 36.54 -0.88
N LEU A 128 0.49 37.80 -0.49
CA LEU A 128 -0.47 38.52 0.33
C LEU A 128 -1.79 38.70 -0.42
N GLY A 129 -2.90 38.32 0.22
CA GLY A 129 -4.24 38.40 -0.36
C GLY A 129 -4.62 37.26 -1.30
N THR A 130 -3.71 36.30 -1.57
CA THR A 130 -4.04 35.10 -2.35
C THR A 130 -4.91 34.14 -1.54
N ASP A 131 -5.83 33.43 -2.21
CA ASP A 131 -6.65 32.40 -1.56
C ASP A 131 -5.81 31.23 -1.04
N TYR A 132 -4.61 31.03 -1.59
CA TYR A 132 -3.62 30.07 -1.08
C TYR A 132 -3.20 30.37 0.35
N LEU A 133 -2.87 31.63 0.65
CA LEU A 133 -2.47 32.03 2.00
C LEU A 133 -3.67 31.99 2.96
N ARG A 134 -4.85 32.41 2.50
CA ARG A 134 -6.10 32.35 3.28
C ARG A 134 -6.51 30.92 3.64
N SER A 135 -6.24 29.97 2.76
CA SER A 135 -6.54 28.54 2.96
C SER A 135 -5.48 27.81 3.79
N GLY A 136 -4.41 28.49 4.21
CA GLY A 136 -3.35 27.89 5.03
C GLY A 136 -2.46 26.89 4.29
N TYR A 137 -2.38 26.97 2.96
CA TYR A 137 -1.67 25.99 2.12
C TYR A 137 -0.15 26.14 2.10
N MET A 138 0.45 26.88 3.04
CA MET A 138 1.90 27.16 3.10
C MET A 138 2.78 25.89 3.11
N MET A 139 2.26 24.77 3.60
CA MET A 139 2.95 23.47 3.58
C MET A 139 3.08 22.87 2.17
N LEU A 140 2.21 23.29 1.24
CA LEU A 140 2.17 22.84 -0.15
C LEU A 140 3.10 23.73 -0.98
N ASN A 141 4.40 23.48 -0.86
CA ASN A 141 5.46 24.19 -1.57
C ASN A 141 6.50 23.23 -2.17
N PHE A 142 7.41 23.76 -3.00
CA PHE A 142 8.54 23.02 -3.58
C PHE A 142 9.88 23.48 -3.01
N ASN A 143 9.93 23.92 -1.75
CA ASN A 143 11.19 24.39 -1.14
C ASN A 143 12.16 23.23 -0.87
N ASP A 144 11.63 22.02 -0.68
CA ASP A 144 12.39 20.79 -0.51
C ASP A 144 11.63 19.62 -1.16
N VAL A 145 12.32 18.49 -1.37
CA VAL A 145 11.75 17.31 -2.04
C VAL A 145 10.56 16.72 -1.27
N MET A 146 10.58 16.72 0.06
CA MET A 146 9.50 16.15 0.87
C MET A 146 8.23 17.01 0.75
N SER A 147 8.35 18.32 0.93
CA SER A 147 7.26 19.27 0.73
C SER A 147 6.75 19.22 -0.72
N GLY A 148 7.65 19.04 -1.69
CA GLY A 148 7.32 18.86 -3.11
C GLY A 148 6.45 17.63 -3.33
N PHE A 149 6.79 16.48 -2.76
CA PHE A 149 5.97 15.27 -2.84
C PHE A 149 4.58 15.46 -2.21
N ILE A 150 4.49 16.13 -1.05
CA ILE A 150 3.21 16.43 -0.41
C ILE A 150 2.36 17.34 -1.32
N THR A 151 3.00 18.32 -1.96
CA THR A 151 2.34 19.25 -2.90
C THR A 151 1.81 18.51 -4.12
N LEU A 152 2.62 17.65 -4.74
CA LEU A 152 2.21 16.83 -5.88
C LEU A 152 1.07 15.87 -5.52
N PHE A 153 1.13 15.26 -4.34
CA PHE A 153 0.03 14.43 -3.83
C PHE A 153 -1.27 15.23 -3.69
N ALA A 154 -1.21 16.45 -3.13
CA ALA A 154 -2.38 17.33 -3.04
C ALA A 154 -2.92 17.73 -4.44
N LEU A 155 -2.04 18.06 -5.38
CA LEU A 155 -2.40 18.37 -6.77
C LEU A 155 -3.05 17.16 -7.47
N LYS A 156 -2.57 15.95 -7.19
CA LYS A 156 -3.10 14.69 -7.73
C LYS A 156 -4.51 14.36 -7.24
N ILE A 157 -4.88 14.79 -6.03
CA ILE A 157 -6.25 14.66 -5.52
C ILE A 157 -7.22 15.59 -6.29
N VAL A 158 -6.70 16.60 -7.02
CA VAL A 158 -7.47 17.54 -7.84
C VAL A 158 -8.40 18.47 -7.03
N ASN A 159 -8.37 18.41 -5.70
CA ASN A 159 -9.13 19.34 -4.87
C ASN A 159 -8.37 20.66 -4.68
N ASN A 160 -8.98 21.80 -5.02
CA ASN A 160 -8.39 23.14 -4.93
C ASN A 160 -7.00 23.30 -5.59
N TRP A 161 -6.66 22.45 -6.56
CA TRP A 161 -5.36 22.45 -7.23
C TRP A 161 -5.06 23.78 -7.95
N PHE A 162 -6.11 24.46 -8.46
CA PHE A 162 -6.00 25.76 -9.10
C PHE A 162 -5.56 26.86 -8.12
N VAL A 163 -5.97 26.78 -6.84
CA VAL A 163 -5.54 27.73 -5.79
C VAL A 163 -4.03 27.59 -5.53
N ILE A 164 -3.54 26.35 -5.52
CA ILE A 164 -2.11 26.06 -5.38
C ILE A 164 -1.37 26.61 -6.60
N MET A 165 -1.81 26.28 -7.82
CA MET A 165 -1.24 26.77 -9.07
C MET A 165 -1.19 28.31 -9.11
N ASP A 166 -2.29 28.99 -8.77
CA ASP A 166 -2.37 30.45 -8.83
C ASP A 166 -1.37 31.14 -7.88
N ALA A 167 -1.01 30.49 -6.76
CA ALA A 167 0.06 30.99 -5.89
C ALA A 167 1.43 31.01 -6.60
N PHE A 168 1.77 29.95 -7.32
CA PHE A 168 3.01 29.88 -8.10
C PHE A 168 2.98 30.82 -9.31
N VAL A 169 1.80 31.02 -9.91
CA VAL A 169 1.61 32.00 -10.99
C VAL A 169 1.79 33.43 -10.50
N ALA A 170 1.29 33.75 -9.31
CA ALA A 170 1.48 35.07 -8.71
C ALA A 170 2.97 35.38 -8.46
N ILE A 171 3.78 34.37 -8.16
CA ILE A 171 5.21 34.54 -7.87
C ILE A 171 6.07 34.55 -9.13
N SER A 172 5.93 33.52 -9.97
CA SER A 172 6.83 33.18 -11.08
C SER A 172 6.27 33.54 -12.47
N GLY A 173 4.99 33.90 -12.55
CA GLY A 173 4.32 34.36 -13.77
C GLY A 173 3.43 33.29 -14.42
N GLN A 174 2.76 33.67 -15.50
CA GLN A 174 1.72 32.87 -16.16
C GLN A 174 2.24 31.56 -16.77
N ILE A 175 3.52 31.50 -17.16
CA ILE A 175 4.14 30.30 -17.75
C ILE A 175 4.10 29.12 -16.77
N SER A 176 4.11 29.39 -15.46
CA SER A 176 3.98 28.34 -14.43
C SER A 176 2.71 27.51 -14.57
N ARG A 177 1.62 28.07 -15.14
CA ARG A 177 0.39 27.30 -15.42
C ARG A 177 0.67 26.06 -16.27
N VAL A 178 1.60 26.15 -17.22
CA VAL A 178 1.96 25.04 -18.10
C VAL A 178 2.50 23.86 -17.30
N TYR A 179 3.35 24.10 -16.29
CA TYR A 179 3.87 23.05 -15.42
C TYR A 179 2.74 22.32 -14.67
N PHE A 180 1.83 23.08 -14.03
CA PHE A 180 0.74 22.48 -13.24
C PHE A 180 -0.30 21.76 -14.11
N VAL A 181 -0.63 22.33 -15.28
CA VAL A 181 -1.55 21.68 -16.24
C VAL A 181 -0.90 20.42 -16.83
N ALA A 182 0.39 20.46 -17.16
CA ALA A 182 1.12 19.29 -17.65
C ALA A 182 1.20 18.17 -16.58
N TYR A 183 1.50 18.54 -15.32
CA TYR A 183 1.47 17.58 -14.21
C TYR A 183 0.07 16.99 -14.03
N TRP A 184 -0.97 17.82 -14.00
CA TRP A 184 -2.34 17.35 -13.86
C TRP A 184 -2.71 16.37 -14.98
N LEU A 185 -2.45 16.74 -16.24
CA LEU A 185 -2.73 15.87 -17.39
C LEU A 185 -1.99 14.54 -17.29
N ILE A 186 -0.69 14.55 -17.03
CA ILE A 186 0.11 13.33 -17.03
C ILE A 186 -0.17 12.49 -15.78
N ALA A 187 -0.09 13.07 -14.59
CA ALA A 187 -0.15 12.34 -13.34
C ALA A 187 -1.56 11.85 -13.00
N VAL A 188 -2.61 12.65 -13.24
CA VAL A 188 -3.99 12.22 -12.96
C VAL A 188 -4.43 11.17 -13.98
N VAL A 189 -4.20 11.40 -15.28
CA VAL A 189 -4.56 10.42 -16.32
C VAL A 189 -3.79 9.12 -16.12
N THR A 190 -2.49 9.17 -15.84
CA THR A 190 -1.70 7.94 -15.60
C THR A 190 -2.18 7.23 -14.35
N THR A 191 -2.44 7.94 -13.25
CA THR A 191 -2.95 7.32 -12.00
C THR A 191 -4.29 6.62 -12.25
N LEU A 192 -5.23 7.30 -12.89
CA LEU A 192 -6.53 6.72 -13.23
C LEU A 192 -6.39 5.53 -14.18
N SER A 193 -5.51 5.62 -15.18
CA SER A 193 -5.25 4.54 -16.14
C SER A 193 -4.67 3.30 -15.45
N VAL A 194 -3.77 3.48 -14.49
CA VAL A 194 -3.22 2.38 -13.68
C VAL A 194 -4.29 1.72 -12.83
N VAL A 195 -5.17 2.51 -12.19
CA VAL A 195 -6.30 1.97 -11.41
C VAL A 195 -7.24 1.15 -12.31
N VAL A 196 -7.61 1.69 -13.47
CA VAL A 196 -8.47 0.99 -14.45
C VAL A 196 -7.81 -0.29 -14.93
N ALA A 197 -6.53 -0.25 -15.32
CA ALA A 197 -5.79 -1.43 -15.76
C ALA A 197 -5.76 -2.51 -14.66
N THR A 198 -5.55 -2.12 -13.40
CA THR A 198 -5.53 -3.05 -12.26
C THR A 198 -6.88 -3.72 -12.05
N ILE A 199 -7.97 -2.97 -12.16
CA ILE A 199 -9.33 -3.51 -12.03
C ILE A 199 -9.63 -4.48 -13.17
N LEU A 200 -9.24 -4.12 -14.41
CA LEU A 200 -9.41 -4.98 -15.57
C LEU A 200 -8.61 -6.28 -15.44
N ASP A 201 -7.35 -6.23 -15.01
CA ASP A 201 -6.54 -7.43 -14.78
C ASP A 201 -7.20 -8.38 -13.78
N ARG A 202 -7.78 -7.84 -12.70
CA ARG A 202 -8.51 -8.66 -11.71
C ARG A 202 -9.78 -9.26 -12.29
N PHE A 203 -10.54 -8.47 -13.03
CA PHE A 203 -11.77 -8.93 -13.67
C PHE A 203 -11.49 -10.04 -14.69
N LEU A 204 -10.43 -9.91 -15.49
CA LEU A 204 -10.04 -10.90 -16.49
C LEU A 204 -9.60 -12.22 -15.85
N VAL A 205 -8.82 -12.17 -14.76
CA VAL A 205 -8.44 -13.38 -14.00
C VAL A 205 -9.68 -14.11 -13.47
N GLU A 206 -10.64 -13.40 -12.88
CA GLU A 206 -11.89 -13.98 -12.37
C GLU A 206 -12.72 -14.62 -13.50
N VAL A 207 -12.80 -13.98 -14.68
CA VAL A 207 -13.50 -14.54 -15.85
C VAL A 207 -12.82 -15.82 -16.33
N GLU A 208 -11.49 -15.84 -16.42
CA GLU A 208 -10.74 -17.03 -16.85
C GLU A 208 -10.89 -18.20 -15.85
N GLU A 209 -10.90 -17.92 -14.55
CA GLU A 209 -11.14 -18.92 -13.51
C GLU A 209 -12.55 -19.53 -13.61
N ARG A 210 -13.57 -18.71 -13.88
CA ARG A 210 -14.94 -19.20 -14.09
C ARG A 210 -15.07 -20.04 -15.36
N GLU A 211 -14.44 -19.64 -16.46
CA GLU A 211 -14.42 -20.44 -17.70
C GLU A 211 -13.77 -21.80 -17.49
N LYS A 212 -12.66 -21.86 -16.74
CA LYS A 212 -12.01 -23.12 -16.35
C LYS A 212 -12.91 -23.99 -15.47
N GLY A 213 -13.61 -23.39 -14.50
CA GLY A 213 -14.59 -24.09 -13.66
C GLY A 213 -15.74 -24.70 -14.46
N VAL A 214 -16.27 -23.98 -15.46
CA VAL A 214 -17.33 -24.47 -16.36
C VAL A 214 -16.81 -25.59 -17.28
N LYS A 215 -15.59 -25.50 -17.81
CA LYS A 215 -14.99 -26.59 -18.59
C LYS A 215 -14.75 -27.86 -17.77
N HIS A 216 -14.36 -27.72 -16.50
CA HIS A 216 -14.19 -28.87 -15.59
C HIS A 216 -15.52 -29.51 -15.19
N SER A 217 -16.59 -28.70 -15.06
CA SER A 217 -17.96 -29.19 -14.85
C SER A 217 -18.58 -29.87 -16.08
N ASN A 218 -18.22 -29.44 -17.29
CA ASN A 218 -18.80 -29.97 -18.54
C ASN A 218 -18.10 -31.24 -19.05
N ILE A 219 -17.01 -31.66 -18.42
CA ILE A 219 -16.36 -32.95 -18.68
C ILE A 219 -16.67 -33.86 -17.50
N ASP A 220 -17.84 -34.50 -17.53
CA ASP A 220 -18.16 -35.55 -16.57
C ASP A 220 -17.12 -36.67 -16.72
N PRO A 221 -16.40 -37.07 -15.64
CA PRO A 221 -15.43 -38.17 -15.71
C PRO A 221 -16.10 -39.49 -16.14
N MET A 222 -17.42 -39.58 -15.98
CA MET A 222 -18.25 -40.68 -16.45
C MET A 222 -18.39 -40.72 -17.98
N LEU A 223 -18.44 -39.58 -18.67
CA LEU A 223 -18.47 -39.51 -20.13
C LEU A 223 -17.11 -39.83 -20.74
N LEU A 224 -16.02 -39.41 -20.09
CA LEU A 224 -14.66 -39.67 -20.56
C LEU A 224 -14.31 -41.17 -20.47
N ASN A 225 -14.67 -41.82 -19.36
CA ASN A 225 -14.59 -43.29 -19.23
C ASN A 225 -15.50 -44.03 -20.22
N GLY A 226 -16.68 -43.48 -20.53
CA GLY A 226 -17.58 -44.04 -21.53
C GLY A 226 -16.98 -44.00 -22.95
N ILE A 227 -16.34 -42.91 -23.32
CA ILE A 227 -15.69 -42.74 -24.63
C ILE A 227 -14.46 -43.64 -24.78
N GLU A 228 -13.65 -43.78 -23.72
CA GLU A 228 -12.53 -44.72 -23.71
C GLU A 228 -12.99 -46.19 -23.81
N GLY A 229 -14.05 -46.56 -23.09
CA GLY A 229 -14.64 -47.90 -23.17
C GLY A 229 -15.19 -48.23 -24.57
N ILE A 230 -15.80 -47.26 -25.25
CA ILE A 230 -16.26 -47.42 -26.64
C ILE A 230 -15.07 -47.58 -27.59
N GLY A 231 -13.98 -46.84 -27.37
CA GLY A 231 -12.74 -46.96 -28.17
C GLY A 231 -12.09 -48.34 -28.07
N GLU A 232 -12.05 -48.94 -26.88
CA GLU A 232 -11.54 -50.30 -26.68
C GLU A 232 -12.47 -51.36 -27.28
N LEU A 233 -13.80 -51.20 -27.17
CA LEU A 233 -14.76 -52.09 -27.84
C LEU A 233 -14.61 -52.08 -29.37
N ILE A 234 -14.36 -50.92 -29.96
CA ILE A 234 -14.11 -50.79 -31.41
C ILE A 234 -12.80 -51.49 -31.79
N LYS A 235 -11.72 -51.33 -31.01
CA LYS A 235 -10.45 -52.04 -31.24
C LYS A 235 -10.60 -53.56 -31.14
N VAL A 236 -11.31 -54.06 -30.14
CA VAL A 236 -11.56 -55.50 -29.96
C VAL A 236 -12.38 -56.04 -31.13
N ARG A 237 -13.43 -55.34 -31.55
CA ARG A 237 -14.25 -55.74 -32.71
C ARG A 237 -13.44 -55.73 -34.02
N LYS A 238 -12.57 -54.75 -34.21
CA LYS A 238 -11.68 -54.68 -35.38
C LYS A 238 -10.64 -55.80 -35.40
N ARG A 239 -10.14 -56.21 -34.23
CA ARG A 239 -9.19 -57.32 -34.08
C ARG A 239 -9.85 -58.68 -34.40
N ASN A 240 -11.09 -58.89 -33.94
CA ASN A 240 -11.84 -60.13 -34.19
C ASN A 240 -12.29 -60.28 -35.66
N LEU A 241 -12.52 -59.17 -36.37
CA LEU A 241 -12.83 -59.17 -37.80
C LEU A 241 -11.61 -59.48 -38.70
N VAL A 242 -10.39 -59.26 -38.20
CA VAL A 242 -9.15 -59.56 -38.95
C VAL A 242 -8.67 -61.00 -38.72
N SER A 243 -9.07 -61.66 -37.63
CA SER A 243 -8.71 -63.06 -37.36
C SER A 243 -9.70 -64.09 -37.90
N SER A 244 -10.74 -63.65 -38.63
CA SER A 244 -11.80 -64.51 -39.19
C SER A 244 -11.74 -64.63 -40.73
N HIS A 245 -10.64 -64.16 -41.32
CA HIS A 245 -10.22 -64.41 -42.71
C HIS A 245 -8.86 -65.11 -42.72
#